data_AF-A0AAU3IFC0-F1
#
_entry.id   AF-A0AAU3IFC0-F1
#
_cell.length_a   1.000
_cell.length_b   1.000
_cell.length_c   1.000
_cell.angle_alpha   90.00
_cell.angle_beta   90.00
_cell.angle_gamma   90.00
#
_symmetry.space_group_name_H-M   'P 1'
#
loop_
_entity.id
_entity.type
_entity.pdbx_description
1 polymer ?
#
loop_
_entity_poly.entity_id
_entity_poly.type
_entity_poly.pdbx_seq_one_letter_code
_entity_poly.pdbx_strand_id
1 'polypeptide(L)'
;MTGTTGMTAGHGTTRIGGGTGGGAAGGTALALDLGTARTRLLLSGSPVIRERPSAVGAPAAPRHWPVRHGMVADMPGCARLVSAALSEVAGQEPLERVLLGVPVAASRLDRRAAYAAVGNAARCPVTIIEEPLAAAVGCGVDIGDPRPRLLLDAGAGIAEAVVIRGGRIADAGAVQMGTEDRAHDRAHDRSHDRAHNQAEDRARDLPDGPRFPPYVRERIVAMVADLLARVPAHLRGIARGRGLLITGGGARDPELARALCAGLRITVTPAVDPAQATVRGLACLLPAVARRAALLPADETKDLDYDHQ
;
A
#
# COMPACT_ATOMS: atom_id res chain seq x y z
N MET A 1 23.64 24.31 -57.47
CA MET A 1 22.30 23.75 -57.69
C MET A 1 21.81 23.17 -56.38
N THR A 2 20.61 23.57 -56.00
CA THR A 2 19.92 23.41 -54.71
C THR A 2 19.62 21.96 -54.36
N GLY A 3 19.92 21.55 -53.13
CA GLY A 3 19.47 20.29 -52.53
C GLY A 3 18.75 20.57 -51.22
N THR A 4 17.43 20.45 -51.26
CA THR A 4 16.45 20.75 -50.21
C THR A 4 16.50 19.78 -49.03
N THR A 5 16.47 20.34 -47.83
CA THR A 5 16.31 19.66 -46.54
C THR A 5 14.88 19.15 -46.37
N GLY A 6 14.70 17.83 -46.27
CA GLY A 6 13.47 17.20 -45.79
C GLY A 6 13.64 16.80 -44.33
N MET A 7 12.98 17.53 -43.42
CA MET A 7 12.94 17.27 -41.99
C MET A 7 11.71 16.44 -41.68
N THR A 8 11.87 15.15 -41.34
CA THR A 8 10.84 14.36 -40.68
C THR A 8 11.22 14.19 -39.21
N ALA A 9 10.45 14.84 -38.33
CA ALA A 9 10.59 14.76 -36.89
C ALA A 9 10.10 13.39 -36.39
N GLY A 10 11.05 12.46 -36.20
CA GLY A 10 10.82 11.24 -35.44
C GLY A 10 10.74 11.56 -33.94
N HIS A 11 9.65 11.13 -33.30
CA HIS A 11 9.46 11.23 -31.86
C HIS A 11 10.58 10.48 -31.13
N GLY A 12 11.37 11.21 -30.34
CA GLY A 12 12.42 10.65 -29.49
C GLY A 12 11.82 9.75 -28.42
N THR A 13 11.83 8.44 -28.68
CA THR A 13 11.80 7.43 -27.63
C THR A 13 13.18 7.40 -27.00
N THR A 14 13.31 7.96 -25.79
CA THR A 14 14.52 7.80 -24.98
C THR A 14 14.64 6.32 -24.61
N ARG A 15 15.37 5.55 -25.43
CA ARG A 15 15.90 4.26 -25.02
C ARG A 15 16.96 4.51 -23.96
N ILE A 16 16.67 4.13 -22.73
CA ILE A 16 17.71 3.99 -21.71
C ILE A 16 18.52 2.76 -22.13
N GLY A 17 19.76 3.00 -22.56
CA GLY A 17 20.68 1.97 -23.02
C GLY A 17 20.99 0.96 -21.91
N GLY A 18 20.97 -0.32 -22.29
CA GLY A 18 21.48 -1.40 -21.47
C GLY A 18 23.00 -1.26 -21.30
N GLY A 19 23.41 -0.84 -20.12
CA GLY A 19 24.77 -1.03 -19.63
C GLY A 19 24.84 -2.36 -18.88
N THR A 20 25.33 -3.41 -19.54
CA THR A 20 25.88 -4.58 -18.85
C THR A 20 27.22 -4.17 -18.26
N GLY A 21 27.22 -3.77 -16.99
CA GLY A 21 28.42 -3.38 -16.27
C GLY A 21 28.25 -3.60 -14.77
N GLY A 22 28.92 -4.62 -14.25
CA GLY A 22 29.28 -4.76 -12.84
C GLY A 22 28.14 -5.14 -11.90
N GLY A 23 28.08 -6.42 -11.52
CA GLY A 23 27.34 -6.85 -10.33
C GLY A 23 27.88 -6.11 -9.11
N ALA A 24 27.11 -5.18 -8.58
CA ALA A 24 27.27 -4.76 -7.21
C ALA A 24 26.77 -5.94 -6.36
N ALA A 25 27.66 -6.55 -5.60
CA ALA A 25 27.30 -7.44 -4.50
C ALA A 25 26.58 -6.59 -3.43
N GLY A 26 25.32 -6.25 -3.69
CA GLY A 26 24.38 -5.72 -2.71
C GLY A 26 23.48 -6.87 -2.30
N GLY A 27 23.40 -7.16 -1.01
CA GLY A 27 22.60 -8.27 -0.51
C GLY A 27 21.11 -8.05 -0.66
N THR A 28 20.36 -9.05 -0.20
CA THR A 28 18.95 -9.19 -0.54
C THR A 28 18.11 -8.21 0.27
N ALA A 29 17.39 -7.30 -0.40
CA ALA A 29 16.43 -6.42 0.24
C ALA A 29 14.98 -6.85 -0.05
N LEU A 30 14.05 -6.50 0.83
CA LEU A 30 12.66 -6.97 0.77
C LEU A 30 11.68 -5.79 0.79
N ALA A 31 10.72 -5.80 -0.12
CA ALA A 31 9.48 -5.04 0.00
C ALA A 31 8.41 -5.89 0.70
N LEU A 32 7.79 -5.35 1.75
CA LEU A 32 6.79 -6.04 2.56
C LEU A 32 5.54 -5.17 2.74
N ASP A 33 4.40 -5.71 2.32
CA ASP A 33 3.05 -5.20 2.60
C ASP A 33 2.35 -6.24 3.48
N LEU A 34 2.00 -5.89 4.72
CA LEU A 34 1.40 -6.85 5.64
C LEU A 34 -0.06 -7.16 5.28
N GLY A 35 -0.83 -6.14 4.90
CA GLY A 35 -2.25 -6.19 4.53
C GLY A 35 -3.19 -6.86 5.55
N THR A 36 -4.44 -6.39 5.68
CA THR A 36 -5.44 -7.06 6.55
C THR A 36 -5.75 -8.49 6.10
N ALA A 37 -5.86 -8.72 4.79
CA ALA A 37 -6.24 -10.02 4.24
C ALA A 37 -5.05 -10.83 3.75
N ARG A 38 -4.09 -10.17 3.08
CA ARG A 38 -2.93 -10.83 2.50
C ARG A 38 -1.64 -10.06 2.76
N THR A 39 -0.62 -10.81 3.17
CA THR A 39 0.76 -10.34 3.26
C THR A 39 1.46 -10.62 1.95
N ARG A 40 2.15 -9.60 1.42
CA ARG A 40 2.84 -9.63 0.14
C ARG A 40 4.30 -9.28 0.29
N LEU A 41 5.13 -10.01 -0.44
CA LEU A 41 6.58 -9.93 -0.36
C LEU A 41 7.17 -9.86 -1.77
N LEU A 42 8.18 -9.02 -1.95
CA LEU A 42 8.95 -8.96 -3.18
C LEU A 42 10.43 -8.72 -2.85
N LEU A 43 11.28 -9.69 -3.20
CA LEU A 43 12.72 -9.58 -3.02
C LEU A 43 13.34 -8.74 -4.15
N SER A 44 14.37 -7.96 -3.81
CA SER A 44 15.17 -7.22 -4.77
C SER A 44 15.73 -8.17 -5.84
N GLY A 45 15.52 -7.84 -7.11
CA GLY A 45 15.97 -8.66 -8.24
C GLY A 45 15.04 -9.83 -8.61
N SER A 46 14.02 -10.14 -7.80
CA SER A 46 12.97 -11.09 -8.16
C SER A 46 11.83 -10.38 -8.89
N PRO A 47 11.28 -10.95 -9.98
CA PRO A 47 10.04 -10.44 -10.58
C PRO A 47 8.78 -11.01 -9.91
N VAL A 48 8.94 -11.90 -8.92
CA VAL A 48 7.85 -12.72 -8.40
C VAL A 48 7.36 -12.18 -7.06
N ILE A 49 6.13 -11.68 -7.05
CA ILE A 49 5.41 -11.32 -5.83
C ILE A 49 4.89 -12.59 -5.18
N ARG A 50 5.18 -12.73 -3.89
CA ARG A 50 4.72 -13.85 -3.06
C ARG A 50 3.62 -13.33 -2.15
N GLU A 51 2.50 -14.04 -2.10
CA GLU A 51 1.35 -13.64 -1.31
C GLU A 51 0.87 -14.79 -0.45
N ARG A 52 0.51 -14.48 0.79
CA ARG A 52 -0.12 -15.43 1.71
C ARG A 52 -1.27 -14.77 2.47
N PRO A 53 -2.25 -15.52 2.98
CA PRO A 53 -3.21 -14.98 3.93
C PRO A 53 -2.47 -14.38 5.13
N SER A 54 -2.92 -13.23 5.62
CA SER A 54 -2.37 -12.55 6.81
C SER A 54 -2.80 -13.24 8.11
N ALA A 55 -2.68 -14.57 8.14
CA ALA A 55 -3.16 -15.44 9.19
C ALA A 55 -2.07 -16.41 9.65
N VAL A 56 -2.10 -16.74 10.94
CA VAL A 56 -1.27 -17.77 11.56
C VAL A 56 -2.15 -18.85 12.18
N GLY A 57 -1.64 -20.07 12.24
CA GLY A 57 -2.37 -21.22 12.79
C GLY A 57 -2.06 -22.51 12.04
N ALA A 58 -2.21 -23.64 12.72
CA ALA A 58 -2.10 -24.95 12.09
C ALA A 58 -3.27 -25.18 11.11
N PRO A 59 -3.11 -26.00 10.05
CA PRO A 59 -4.17 -26.26 9.06
C PRO A 59 -5.52 -26.71 9.64
N ALA A 60 -5.51 -27.36 10.81
CA ALA A 60 -6.71 -27.87 11.50
C ALA A 60 -7.18 -26.99 12.67
N ALA A 61 -6.56 -25.84 12.91
CA ALA A 61 -6.92 -24.91 13.99
C ALA A 61 -7.58 -23.65 13.43
N PRO A 62 -8.40 -22.92 14.23
CA PRO A 62 -8.90 -21.61 13.84
C PRO A 62 -7.73 -20.69 13.45
N ARG A 63 -7.87 -20.04 12.29
CA ARG A 63 -6.90 -19.04 11.83
C ARG A 63 -6.95 -17.83 12.77
N HIS A 64 -5.78 -17.35 13.15
CA HIS A 64 -5.62 -16.12 13.91
C HIS A 64 -5.07 -15.03 12.98
N TRP A 65 -5.71 -13.86 12.94
CA TRP A 65 -5.35 -12.76 12.03
C TRP A 65 -4.59 -11.66 12.82
N PRO A 66 -3.25 -11.68 12.84
CA PRO A 66 -2.47 -10.71 13.61
C PRO A 66 -2.48 -9.29 13.03
N VAL A 67 -3.01 -9.10 11.82
CA VAL A 67 -3.09 -7.81 11.14
C VAL A 67 -4.56 -7.40 11.00
N ARG A 68 -4.92 -6.20 11.48
CA ARG A 68 -6.27 -5.62 11.38
C ARG A 68 -6.16 -4.19 10.87
N HIS A 69 -6.99 -3.82 9.91
CA HIS A 69 -6.96 -2.48 9.27
C HIS A 69 -5.57 -2.09 8.72
N GLY A 70 -4.78 -3.08 8.26
CA GLY A 70 -3.38 -2.89 7.84
C GLY A 70 -2.37 -2.71 8.97
N MET A 71 -2.82 -2.75 10.23
CA MET A 71 -2.01 -2.51 11.43
C MET A 71 -1.77 -3.80 12.21
N VAL A 72 -0.65 -3.89 12.94
CA VAL A 72 -0.30 -5.07 13.74
C VAL A 72 -1.10 -5.08 15.05
N ALA A 73 -2.12 -5.92 15.12
CA ALA A 73 -2.97 -6.10 16.30
C ALA A 73 -2.42 -7.15 17.29
N ASP A 74 -1.65 -8.13 16.80
CA ASP A 74 -0.93 -9.11 17.63
C ASP A 74 0.52 -9.21 17.16
N MET A 75 1.42 -8.66 17.98
CA MET A 75 2.85 -8.58 17.72
C MET A 75 3.53 -9.97 17.58
N PRO A 76 3.43 -10.88 18.57
CA PRO A 76 3.92 -12.25 18.42
C PRO A 76 3.35 -12.99 17.21
N GLY A 77 2.05 -12.85 16.93
CA GLY A 77 1.43 -13.46 15.77
C GLY A 77 1.96 -12.91 14.46
N CYS A 78 2.15 -11.59 14.37
CA CYS A 78 2.72 -10.95 13.19
C CYS A 78 4.17 -11.37 12.96
N ALA A 79 4.99 -11.45 14.01
CA ALA A 79 6.36 -11.94 13.89
C ALA A 79 6.44 -13.39 13.36
N ARG A 80 5.50 -14.26 13.76
CA ARG A 80 5.37 -15.63 13.21
C ARG A 80 4.92 -15.61 11.75
N LEU A 81 3.95 -14.76 11.41
CA LEU A 81 3.47 -14.57 10.03
C LEU A 81 4.62 -14.15 9.10
N VAL A 82 5.37 -13.13 9.50
CA VAL A 82 6.53 -12.62 8.75
C VAL A 82 7.62 -13.68 8.66
N SER A 83 7.99 -14.32 9.78
CA SER A 83 9.01 -15.39 9.76
C SER A 83 8.65 -16.52 8.78
N ALA A 84 7.40 -16.97 8.80
CA ALA A 84 6.93 -17.99 7.87
C ALA A 84 6.96 -17.48 6.42
N ALA A 85 6.58 -16.22 6.17
CA ALA A 85 6.59 -15.64 4.84
C ALA A 85 8.01 -15.50 4.29
N LEU A 86 8.95 -15.11 5.14
CA LEU A 86 10.38 -15.04 4.81
C LEU A 86 10.94 -16.41 4.45
N SER A 87 10.58 -17.47 5.19
CA SER A 87 11.05 -18.84 4.90
C SER A 87 10.61 -19.39 3.53
N GLU A 88 9.57 -18.81 2.92
CA GLU A 88 9.09 -19.19 1.59
C GLU A 88 9.84 -18.48 0.45
N VAL A 89 10.59 -17.42 0.76
CA VAL A 89 11.19 -16.52 -0.25
C VAL A 89 12.70 -16.34 -0.08
N ALA A 90 13.18 -16.25 1.16
CA ALA A 90 14.59 -16.07 1.47
C ALA A 90 15.33 -17.41 1.31
N GLY A 91 16.42 -17.38 0.54
CA GLY A 91 17.37 -18.48 0.49
C GLY A 91 18.20 -18.57 1.78
N GLN A 92 19.40 -19.16 1.68
CA GLN A 92 20.36 -19.18 2.79
C GLN A 92 20.95 -17.78 3.10
N GLU A 93 20.85 -16.85 2.16
CA GLU A 93 21.43 -15.51 2.29
C GLU A 93 20.59 -14.60 3.21
N PRO A 94 21.23 -13.88 4.14
CA PRO A 94 20.52 -12.97 5.04
C PRO A 94 19.94 -11.77 4.28
N LEU A 95 18.82 -11.24 4.79
CA LEU A 95 18.27 -9.98 4.31
C LEU A 95 19.11 -8.81 4.83
N GLU A 96 19.38 -7.84 3.96
CA GLU A 96 20.07 -6.60 4.35
C GLU A 96 19.10 -5.53 4.85
N ARG A 97 17.85 -5.52 4.36
CA ARG A 97 16.86 -4.51 4.70
C ARG A 97 15.43 -4.94 4.32
N VAL A 98 14.46 -4.45 5.08
CA VAL A 98 13.03 -4.46 4.70
C VAL A 98 12.53 -3.02 4.49
N LEU A 99 11.78 -2.79 3.43
CA LEU A 99 10.88 -1.65 3.28
C LEU A 99 9.46 -2.12 3.59
N LEU A 100 8.89 -1.58 4.65
CA LEU A 100 7.58 -1.95 5.18
C LEU A 100 6.57 -0.87 4.85
N GLY A 101 5.51 -1.23 4.12
CA GLY A 101 4.33 -0.39 3.99
C GLY A 101 3.56 -0.32 5.32
N VAL A 102 3.15 0.88 5.73
CA VAL A 102 2.11 1.08 6.74
C VAL A 102 1.00 2.03 6.27
N PRO A 103 -0.26 1.83 6.70
CA PRO A 103 -1.36 2.75 6.41
C PRO A 103 -1.06 4.19 6.85
N VAL A 104 -1.60 5.20 6.16
CA VAL A 104 -1.44 6.60 6.58
C VAL A 104 -2.14 6.86 7.92
N ALA A 105 -3.23 6.16 8.22
CA ALA A 105 -3.96 6.21 9.47
C ALA A 105 -3.24 5.53 10.65
N ALA A 106 -2.12 4.85 10.42
CA ALA A 106 -1.37 4.18 11.47
C ALA A 106 -0.82 5.20 12.48
N SER A 107 -1.21 5.05 13.74
CA SER A 107 -0.68 5.86 14.84
C SER A 107 0.80 5.55 15.09
N ARG A 108 1.46 6.36 15.93
CA ARG A 108 2.84 6.07 16.36
C ARG A 108 2.97 4.69 17.01
N LEU A 109 1.95 4.27 17.77
CA LEU A 109 1.94 2.96 18.40
C LEU A 109 1.86 1.85 17.35
N ASP A 110 0.97 2.00 16.35
CA ASP A 110 0.80 1.03 15.27
C ASP A 110 2.08 0.88 14.44
N ARG A 111 2.73 2.02 14.11
CA ARG A 111 4.01 2.03 13.38
C ARG A 111 5.12 1.35 14.18
N ARG A 112 5.20 1.62 15.48
CA ARG A 112 6.19 0.98 16.36
C ARG A 112 5.95 -0.51 16.51
N ALA A 113 4.68 -0.94 16.58
CA ALA A 113 4.31 -2.34 16.56
C ALA A 113 4.75 -2.99 15.25
N ALA A 114 4.38 -2.43 14.10
CA ALA A 114 4.77 -2.94 12.80
C ALA A 114 6.30 -3.07 12.64
N TYR A 115 7.04 -2.01 13.00
CA TYR A 115 8.51 -2.00 13.02
C TYR A 115 9.07 -3.14 13.87
N ALA A 116 8.63 -3.29 15.12
CA ALA A 116 9.17 -4.29 16.02
C ALA A 116 8.79 -5.73 15.61
N ALA A 117 7.60 -5.97 15.06
CA ALA A 117 7.19 -7.30 14.62
C ALA A 117 8.02 -7.76 13.42
N VAL A 118 8.19 -6.87 12.44
CA VAL A 118 8.97 -7.15 11.23
C VAL A 118 10.45 -7.23 11.55
N GLY A 119 11.00 -6.30 12.34
CA GLY A 119 12.41 -6.28 12.72
C GLY A 119 12.83 -7.53 13.50
N ASN A 120 11.98 -8.00 14.44
CA ASN A 120 12.24 -9.23 15.18
C ASN A 120 12.26 -10.48 14.29
N ALA A 121 11.41 -10.51 13.25
CA ALA A 121 11.32 -11.63 12.32
C ALA A 121 12.43 -11.61 11.27
N ALA A 122 12.67 -10.46 10.64
CA ALA A 122 13.62 -10.29 9.54
C ALA A 122 15.07 -10.19 10.00
N ARG A 123 15.31 -9.74 11.25
CA ARG A 123 16.65 -9.55 11.83
C ARG A 123 17.56 -8.64 11.02
N CYS A 124 16.98 -7.63 10.37
CA CYS A 124 17.67 -6.59 9.62
C CYS A 124 16.97 -5.24 9.80
N PRO A 125 17.59 -4.11 9.40
CA PRO A 125 16.94 -2.79 9.40
C PRO A 125 15.60 -2.77 8.66
N VAL A 126 14.62 -2.05 9.19
CA VAL A 126 13.27 -1.91 8.63
C VAL A 126 12.96 -0.45 8.41
N THR A 127 12.79 -0.02 7.15
CA THR A 127 12.36 1.34 6.83
C THR A 127 10.87 1.36 6.55
N ILE A 128 10.12 2.17 7.29
CA ILE A 128 8.69 2.36 7.09
C ILE A 128 8.45 3.35 5.95
N ILE A 129 7.49 3.04 5.10
CA ILE A 129 6.99 3.92 4.04
C ILE A 129 5.46 3.96 4.13
N GLU A 130 4.85 5.12 3.92
CA GLU A 130 3.39 5.21 3.78
C GLU A 130 2.92 4.37 2.58
N GLU A 131 2.04 3.39 2.84
CA GLU A 131 1.40 2.55 1.83
C GLU A 131 0.84 3.35 0.65
N PRO A 132 0.07 4.43 0.83
CA PRO A 132 -0.47 5.18 -0.31
C PRO A 132 0.60 5.83 -1.19
N LEU A 133 1.76 6.23 -0.62
CA LEU A 133 2.88 6.74 -1.42
C LEU A 133 3.56 5.61 -2.20
N ALA A 134 3.79 4.47 -1.54
CA ALA A 134 4.28 3.28 -2.22
C ALA A 134 3.32 2.86 -3.35
N ALA A 135 2.02 2.74 -3.08
CA ALA A 135 1.01 2.38 -4.07
C ALA A 135 1.02 3.34 -5.26
N ALA A 136 1.15 4.65 -5.03
CA ALA A 136 1.29 5.64 -6.10
C ALA A 136 2.52 5.36 -6.99
N VAL A 137 3.68 5.13 -6.38
CA VAL A 137 4.92 4.76 -7.10
C VAL A 137 4.73 3.47 -7.89
N GLY A 138 4.11 2.45 -7.28
CA GLY A 138 3.85 1.17 -7.93
C GLY A 138 2.87 1.27 -9.11
N CYS A 139 2.04 2.30 -9.14
CA CYS A 139 1.15 2.63 -10.26
C CYS A 139 1.81 3.55 -11.30
N GLY A 140 3.10 3.88 -11.16
CA GLY A 140 3.80 4.79 -12.06
C GLY A 140 3.39 6.26 -11.91
N VAL A 141 2.82 6.65 -10.76
CA VAL A 141 2.55 8.05 -10.46
C VAL A 141 3.86 8.75 -10.10
N ASP A 142 4.16 9.84 -10.80
CA ASP A 142 5.20 10.78 -10.37
C ASP A 142 4.75 11.51 -9.09
N ILE A 143 5.20 11.01 -7.94
CA ILE A 143 4.89 11.59 -6.64
C ILE A 143 5.55 12.96 -6.43
N GLY A 144 6.57 13.30 -7.22
CA GLY A 144 7.26 14.60 -7.19
C GLY A 144 6.48 15.71 -7.88
N ASP A 145 5.48 15.39 -8.70
CA ASP A 145 4.65 16.36 -9.42
C ASP A 145 4.03 17.37 -8.43
N PRO A 146 4.21 18.68 -8.62
CA PRO A 146 3.61 19.70 -7.78
C PRO A 146 2.13 19.93 -8.12
N ARG A 147 1.45 19.05 -8.85
CA ARG A 147 -0.01 19.07 -9.05
C ARG A 147 -0.65 17.97 -8.21
N PRO A 148 -1.81 18.22 -7.58
CA PRO A 148 -2.44 17.23 -6.73
C PRO A 148 -2.84 15.98 -7.53
N ARG A 149 -2.54 14.81 -6.97
CA ARG A 149 -3.05 13.52 -7.43
C ARG A 149 -3.89 12.89 -6.33
N LEU A 150 -5.11 12.49 -6.65
CA LEU A 150 -5.96 11.73 -5.74
C LEU A 150 -5.69 10.24 -5.91
N LEU A 151 -5.45 9.56 -4.80
CA LEU A 151 -5.35 8.11 -4.74
C LEU A 151 -6.26 7.59 -3.63
N LEU A 152 -6.98 6.51 -3.89
CA LEU A 152 -7.75 5.74 -2.91
C LEU A 152 -7.19 4.32 -2.88
N ASP A 153 -6.63 3.89 -1.76
CA ASP A 153 -6.31 2.49 -1.52
C ASP A 153 -7.46 1.82 -0.77
N ALA A 154 -8.14 0.86 -1.40
CA ALA A 154 -9.28 0.16 -0.83
C ALA A 154 -8.88 -1.27 -0.43
N GLY A 155 -8.46 -1.44 0.82
CA GLY A 155 -8.12 -2.74 1.41
C GLY A 155 -9.31 -3.45 2.05
N ALA A 156 -9.08 -4.67 2.52
CA ALA A 156 -10.12 -5.51 3.15
C ALA A 156 -10.52 -5.07 4.56
N GLY A 157 -9.72 -4.24 5.23
CA GLY A 157 -10.02 -3.72 6.57
C GLY A 157 -9.92 -2.20 6.70
N ILE A 158 -9.41 -1.52 5.68
CA ILE A 158 -9.28 -0.07 5.68
C ILE A 158 -9.31 0.42 4.24
N ALA A 159 -9.97 1.55 4.02
CA ALA A 159 -9.87 2.32 2.79
C ALA A 159 -9.27 3.69 3.10
N GLU A 160 -8.20 4.08 2.41
CA GLU A 160 -7.48 5.33 2.65
C GLU A 160 -7.42 6.16 1.37
N ALA A 161 -7.87 7.41 1.43
CA ALA A 161 -7.72 8.35 0.34
C ALA A 161 -6.69 9.41 0.70
N VAL A 162 -5.86 9.78 -0.27
CA VAL A 162 -4.81 10.79 -0.11
C VAL A 162 -4.79 11.78 -1.26
N VAL A 163 -4.32 12.99 -0.96
CA VAL A 163 -3.87 13.98 -1.93
C VAL A 163 -2.34 13.97 -1.93
N ILE A 164 -1.72 13.52 -3.02
CA ILE A 164 -0.25 13.50 -3.17
C ILE A 164 0.19 14.71 -3.99
N ARG A 165 1.23 15.40 -3.54
CA ARG A 165 1.84 16.55 -4.25
C ARG A 165 3.25 16.83 -3.74
N GLY A 166 4.20 17.02 -4.67
CA GLY A 166 5.55 17.50 -4.32
C GLY A 166 6.30 16.57 -3.36
N GLY A 167 6.19 15.27 -3.58
CA GLY A 167 6.89 14.23 -2.83
C GLY A 167 6.27 13.83 -1.49
N ARG A 168 5.07 14.36 -1.15
CA ARG A 168 4.42 14.10 0.14
C ARG A 168 2.90 13.94 0.04
N ILE A 169 2.32 13.38 1.09
CA ILE A 169 0.87 13.40 1.34
C ILE A 169 0.51 14.80 1.88
N ALA A 170 -0.32 15.52 1.14
CA ALA A 170 -0.78 16.87 1.50
C ALA A 170 -2.03 16.85 2.37
N ASP A 171 -2.89 15.84 2.21
CA ASP A 171 -4.09 15.60 3.01
C ASP A 171 -4.48 14.12 2.87
N ALA A 172 -5.20 13.58 3.85
CA ALA A 172 -5.62 12.19 3.89
C ALA A 172 -6.98 12.01 4.58
N GLY A 173 -7.63 10.88 4.31
CA GLY A 173 -8.81 10.40 5.02
C GLY A 173 -8.83 8.87 5.01
N ALA A 174 -9.46 8.28 6.02
CA ALA A 174 -9.54 6.82 6.13
C ALA A 174 -10.91 6.36 6.65
N VAL A 175 -11.32 5.18 6.20
CA VAL A 175 -12.49 4.44 6.69
C VAL A 175 -12.00 3.05 7.08
N GLN A 176 -11.96 2.77 8.39
CA GLN A 176 -11.71 1.42 8.89
C GLN A 176 -12.99 0.59 8.81
N MET A 177 -12.85 -0.70 8.51
CA MET A 177 -13.96 -1.63 8.33
C MET A 177 -13.91 -2.69 9.43
N GLY A 178 -15.00 -2.85 10.18
CA GLY A 178 -15.11 -3.88 11.20
C GLY A 178 -16.30 -3.66 12.13
N THR A 179 -16.38 -4.46 13.20
CA THR A 179 -17.50 -4.50 14.15
C THR A 179 -17.84 -3.15 14.80
N GLU A 180 -16.89 -2.21 14.90
CA GLU A 180 -17.09 -0.86 15.45
C GLU A 180 -17.87 0.09 14.52
N ASP A 181 -18.01 -0.25 13.24
CA ASP A 181 -18.88 0.48 12.31
C ASP A 181 -20.37 0.43 12.70
N ARG A 182 -20.70 -0.39 13.70
CA ARG A 182 -22.05 -0.57 14.25
C ARG A 182 -22.37 0.33 15.44
N ALA A 183 -21.49 1.22 15.87
CA ALA A 183 -21.87 2.19 16.92
C ALA A 183 -23.05 3.10 16.50
N HIS A 184 -23.37 3.14 15.20
CA HIS A 184 -24.55 3.78 14.64
C HIS A 184 -25.81 2.90 14.55
N ASP A 185 -25.73 1.60 14.88
CA ASP A 185 -26.83 0.65 14.74
C ASP A 185 -26.94 -0.19 16.03
N ARG A 186 -27.48 0.44 17.10
CA ARG A 186 -27.69 -0.21 18.39
C ARG A 186 -28.89 -1.15 18.35
N ALA A 187 -28.58 -2.40 18.03
CA ALA A 187 -29.01 -3.59 18.74
C ALA A 187 -28.07 -4.68 18.23
N HIS A 188 -27.63 -5.66 19.03
CA HIS A 188 -27.71 -7.07 18.64
C HIS A 188 -26.98 -8.03 19.59
N ASP A 189 -27.60 -9.20 19.61
CA ASP A 189 -27.32 -10.48 20.21
C ASP A 189 -25.96 -11.11 19.81
N ARG A 190 -25.31 -11.78 20.77
CA ARG A 190 -23.97 -12.42 20.68
C ARG A 190 -23.88 -13.54 19.62
N SER A 191 -25.01 -14.06 19.16
CA SER A 191 -25.08 -15.05 18.08
C SER A 191 -24.66 -14.49 16.71
N HIS A 192 -24.95 -13.20 16.47
CA HIS A 192 -24.64 -12.51 15.22
C HIS A 192 -23.14 -12.22 15.09
N ASP A 193 -22.43 -12.03 16.20
CA ASP A 193 -20.99 -11.73 16.20
C ASP A 193 -20.16 -12.88 15.65
N ARG A 194 -20.50 -14.14 15.98
CA ARG A 194 -19.75 -15.31 15.48
C ARG A 194 -19.97 -15.54 13.99
N ALA A 195 -21.20 -15.41 13.51
CA ALA A 195 -21.51 -15.54 12.09
C ALA A 195 -20.84 -14.43 11.27
N HIS A 196 -20.75 -13.22 11.83
CA HIS A 196 -20.09 -12.08 11.19
C HIS A 196 -18.57 -12.23 11.16
N ASN A 197 -17.93 -12.65 12.25
CA ASN A 197 -16.48 -12.93 12.26
C ASN A 197 -16.12 -14.00 11.23
N GLN A 198 -16.95 -15.03 11.06
CA GLN A 198 -16.78 -16.03 9.99
C GLN A 198 -16.98 -15.44 8.59
N ALA A 199 -17.89 -14.46 8.42
CA ALA A 199 -18.09 -13.77 7.15
C ALA A 199 -16.92 -12.83 6.82
N GLU A 200 -16.35 -12.13 7.81
CA GLU A 200 -15.14 -11.32 7.64
C GLU A 200 -13.94 -12.20 7.27
N ASP A 201 -13.76 -13.34 7.94
CA ASP A 201 -12.71 -14.31 7.60
C ASP A 201 -12.88 -14.83 6.18
N ARG A 202 -14.11 -15.17 5.76
CA ARG A 202 -14.40 -15.55 4.37
C ARG A 202 -14.14 -14.42 3.38
N ALA A 203 -14.42 -13.17 3.76
CA ALA A 203 -14.16 -12.01 2.90
C ALA A 203 -12.65 -11.77 2.70
N ARG A 204 -11.81 -12.11 3.68
CA ARG A 204 -10.35 -12.07 3.58
C ARG A 204 -9.80 -13.14 2.59
N ASP A 205 -10.54 -14.22 2.37
CA ASP A 205 -10.16 -15.32 1.49
C ASP A 205 -10.67 -15.18 0.03
N LEU A 206 -11.41 -14.11 -0.29
CA LEU A 206 -11.96 -13.91 -1.65
C LEU A 206 -10.85 -13.66 -2.70
N PRO A 207 -10.78 -14.45 -3.79
CA PRO A 207 -9.76 -14.28 -4.83
C PRO A 207 -9.91 -12.96 -5.61
N ASP A 208 -11.13 -12.43 -5.69
CA ASP A 208 -11.46 -11.18 -6.40
C ASP A 208 -11.31 -9.92 -5.54
N GLY A 209 -10.89 -10.06 -4.28
CA GLY A 209 -10.84 -8.98 -3.31
C GLY A 209 -12.16 -8.77 -2.55
N PRO A 210 -12.20 -7.85 -1.58
CA PRO A 210 -13.39 -7.59 -0.76
C PRO A 210 -14.53 -7.00 -1.61
N ARG A 211 -15.76 -7.34 -1.21
CA ARG A 211 -16.99 -6.67 -1.67
C ARG A 211 -17.51 -5.83 -0.52
N PHE A 212 -17.64 -4.52 -0.73
CA PHE A 212 -18.01 -3.62 0.35
C PHE A 212 -19.53 -3.54 0.47
N PRO A 213 -20.11 -3.67 1.67
CA PRO A 213 -21.53 -3.38 1.87
C PRO A 213 -21.89 -1.94 1.43
N PRO A 214 -23.16 -1.67 1.06
CA PRO A 214 -23.60 -0.33 0.63
C PRO A 214 -23.17 0.80 1.58
N TYR A 215 -23.36 0.64 2.89
CA TYR A 215 -23.00 1.64 3.89
C TYR A 215 -21.48 1.94 3.94
N VAL A 216 -20.63 0.93 3.71
CA VAL A 216 -19.17 1.12 3.65
C VAL A 216 -18.82 1.92 2.41
N ARG A 217 -19.43 1.62 1.26
CA ARG A 217 -19.20 2.37 0.02
C ARG A 217 -19.63 3.83 0.15
N GLU A 218 -20.79 4.09 0.75
CA GLU A 218 -21.28 5.44 1.02
C GLU A 218 -20.30 6.23 1.88
N ARG A 219 -19.75 5.61 2.94
CA ARG A 219 -18.71 6.22 3.78
C ARG A 219 -17.42 6.50 3.02
N ILE A 220 -16.97 5.58 2.17
CA ILE A 220 -15.79 5.80 1.32
C ILE A 220 -16.04 6.98 0.36
N VAL A 221 -17.20 7.04 -0.30
CA VAL A 221 -17.56 8.13 -1.20
C VAL A 221 -17.58 9.48 -0.46
N ALA A 222 -18.22 9.54 0.70
CA ALA A 222 -18.27 10.74 1.54
C ALA A 222 -16.86 11.19 1.96
N MET A 223 -16.02 10.25 2.42
CA MET A 223 -14.64 10.53 2.83
C MET A 223 -13.79 11.10 1.67
N VAL A 224 -13.91 10.56 0.44
CA VAL A 224 -13.21 11.11 -0.73
C VAL A 224 -13.79 12.47 -1.14
N ALA A 225 -15.10 12.67 -1.04
CA ALA A 225 -15.75 13.94 -1.34
C ALA A 225 -15.26 15.05 -0.40
N ASP A 226 -15.17 14.76 0.90
CA ASP A 226 -14.66 15.67 1.92
C ASP A 226 -13.18 16.01 1.68
N LEU A 227 -12.36 15.00 1.37
CA LEU A 227 -10.96 15.19 1.02
C LEU A 227 -10.81 16.12 -0.20
N LEU A 228 -11.62 15.90 -1.24
CA LEU A 228 -11.63 16.73 -2.45
C LEU A 228 -12.09 18.17 -2.17
N ALA A 229 -13.02 18.36 -1.23
CA ALA A 229 -13.48 19.68 -0.82
C ALA A 229 -12.37 20.46 -0.10
N ARG A 230 -11.53 19.79 0.70
CA ARG A 230 -10.39 20.40 1.40
C ARG A 230 -9.21 20.77 0.50
N VAL A 231 -9.13 20.21 -0.72
CA VAL A 231 -8.12 20.65 -1.71
C VAL A 231 -8.28 22.16 -1.96
N PRO A 232 -7.18 22.96 -1.92
CA PRO A 232 -7.23 24.40 -2.16
C PRO A 232 -7.97 24.75 -3.45
N ALA A 233 -8.80 25.79 -3.42
CA ALA A 233 -9.71 26.12 -4.53
C ALA A 233 -9.00 26.24 -5.89
N HIS A 234 -7.80 26.85 -5.92
CA HIS A 234 -7.00 27.02 -7.14
C HIS A 234 -6.40 25.70 -7.67
N LEU A 235 -6.31 24.64 -6.86
CA LEU A 235 -5.83 23.31 -7.26
C LEU A 235 -6.97 22.31 -7.48
N ARG A 236 -8.17 22.60 -7.00
CA ARG A 236 -9.31 21.66 -7.02
C ARG A 236 -9.72 21.27 -8.45
N GLY A 237 -9.69 22.21 -9.40
CA GLY A 237 -9.96 21.91 -10.82
C GLY A 237 -8.95 20.91 -11.40
N ILE A 238 -7.67 21.03 -11.03
CA ILE A 238 -6.61 20.10 -11.46
C ILE A 238 -6.82 18.72 -10.83
N ALA A 239 -7.11 18.65 -9.52
CA ALA A 239 -7.40 17.40 -8.84
C ALA A 239 -8.59 16.65 -9.48
N ARG A 240 -9.68 17.38 -9.77
CA ARG A 240 -10.85 16.82 -10.46
C ARG A 240 -10.53 16.34 -11.88
N GLY A 241 -9.79 17.14 -12.65
CA GLY A 241 -9.42 16.81 -14.04
C GLY A 241 -8.48 15.61 -14.15
N ARG A 242 -7.62 15.40 -13.14
CA ARG A 242 -6.73 14.23 -13.07
C ARG A 242 -7.42 12.95 -12.56
N GLY A 243 -8.63 13.08 -12.03
CA GLY A 243 -9.42 11.96 -11.51
C GLY A 243 -8.86 11.33 -10.24
N LEU A 244 -9.53 10.26 -9.81
CA LEU A 244 -9.18 9.40 -8.69
C LEU A 244 -8.56 8.10 -9.21
N LEU A 245 -7.33 7.81 -8.81
CA LEU A 245 -6.72 6.50 -8.98
C LEU A 245 -7.14 5.58 -7.82
N ILE A 246 -7.62 4.37 -8.10
CA ILE A 246 -8.01 3.41 -7.05
C ILE A 246 -7.11 2.17 -7.07
N THR A 247 -6.55 1.83 -5.90
CA THR A 247 -5.68 0.67 -5.63
C THR A 247 -6.30 -0.24 -4.57
N GLY A 248 -5.59 -1.30 -4.21
CA GLY A 248 -6.04 -2.27 -3.21
C GLY A 248 -6.96 -3.32 -3.80
N GLY A 249 -7.22 -4.38 -3.02
CA GLY A 249 -8.10 -5.46 -3.47
C GLY A 249 -9.52 -4.99 -3.80
N GLY A 250 -10.02 -4.00 -3.05
CA GLY A 250 -11.33 -3.40 -3.21
C GLY A 250 -11.52 -2.60 -4.50
N ALA A 251 -10.43 -2.25 -5.21
CA ALA A 251 -10.52 -1.64 -6.54
C ALA A 251 -11.24 -2.54 -7.57
N ARG A 252 -11.29 -3.84 -7.30
CA ARG A 252 -12.01 -4.83 -8.11
C ARG A 252 -13.51 -4.88 -7.82
N ASP A 253 -14.01 -4.12 -6.84
CA ASP A 253 -15.45 -3.99 -6.57
C ASP A 253 -16.11 -3.04 -7.58
N PRO A 254 -16.90 -3.57 -8.54
CA PRO A 254 -17.54 -2.73 -9.55
C PRO A 254 -18.62 -1.82 -8.96
N GLU A 255 -19.16 -2.14 -7.78
CA GLU A 255 -20.15 -1.29 -7.10
C GLU A 255 -19.47 -0.11 -6.41
N LEU A 256 -18.27 -0.31 -5.84
CA LEU A 256 -17.48 0.80 -5.31
C LEU A 256 -17.10 1.79 -6.40
N ALA A 257 -16.57 1.32 -7.54
CA ALA A 257 -16.20 2.18 -8.66
C ALA A 257 -17.42 2.98 -9.18
N ARG A 258 -18.58 2.32 -9.32
CA ARG A 258 -19.84 3.00 -9.71
C ARG A 258 -20.26 4.06 -8.70
N ALA A 259 -20.22 3.75 -7.41
CA ALA A 259 -20.57 4.69 -6.35
C ALA A 259 -19.64 5.91 -6.33
N LEU A 260 -18.33 5.73 -6.48
CA LEU A 260 -17.35 6.81 -6.57
C LEU A 260 -17.58 7.70 -7.80
N CYS A 261 -17.79 7.12 -8.98
CA CYS A 261 -18.10 7.88 -10.20
C CYS A 261 -19.37 8.73 -10.01
N ALA A 262 -20.44 8.13 -9.49
CA ALA A 262 -21.72 8.81 -9.30
C ALA A 262 -21.65 9.92 -8.23
N GLY A 263 -21.03 9.63 -7.09
CA GLY A 263 -20.96 10.56 -5.96
C GLY A 263 -19.98 11.71 -6.16
N LEU A 264 -18.82 11.46 -6.79
CA LEU A 264 -17.76 12.46 -6.92
C LEU A 264 -17.86 13.27 -8.22
N ARG A 265 -18.47 12.70 -9.27
CA ARG A 265 -18.53 13.25 -10.63
C ARG A 265 -17.15 13.60 -11.18
N ILE A 266 -16.20 12.69 -10.99
CA ILE A 266 -14.84 12.73 -11.55
C ILE A 266 -14.53 11.37 -12.17
N THR A 267 -13.51 11.31 -13.02
CA THR A 267 -13.00 10.03 -13.54
C THR A 267 -12.41 9.21 -12.40
N VAL A 268 -12.83 7.94 -12.30
CA VAL A 268 -12.24 6.95 -11.39
C VAL A 268 -11.53 5.91 -12.24
N THR A 269 -10.26 5.65 -11.96
CA THR A 269 -9.42 4.75 -12.75
C THR A 269 -8.81 3.70 -11.82
N PRO A 270 -9.16 2.42 -11.96
CA PRO A 270 -8.45 1.35 -11.26
C PRO A 270 -7.01 1.24 -11.75
N ALA A 271 -6.08 1.02 -10.83
CA ALA A 271 -4.70 0.70 -11.16
C ALA A 271 -4.60 -0.67 -11.87
N VAL A 272 -3.51 -0.86 -12.61
CA VAL A 272 -3.11 -2.19 -13.08
C VAL A 272 -2.66 -3.00 -11.87
N ASP A 273 -3.17 -4.23 -11.72
CA ASP A 273 -2.93 -5.09 -10.56
C ASP A 273 -3.08 -4.37 -9.21
N PRO A 274 -4.27 -3.80 -8.91
CA PRO A 274 -4.43 -2.82 -7.85
C PRO A 274 -4.09 -3.39 -6.46
N ALA A 275 -4.33 -4.69 -6.24
CA ALA A 275 -3.97 -5.39 -5.01
C ALA A 275 -2.46 -5.47 -4.74
N GLN A 276 -1.61 -5.27 -5.76
CA GLN A 276 -0.16 -5.39 -5.68
C GLN A 276 0.56 -4.03 -5.82
N ALA A 277 -0.19 -2.93 -5.97
CA ALA A 277 0.38 -1.60 -6.18
C ALA A 277 1.40 -1.24 -5.09
N THR A 278 1.05 -1.46 -3.82
CA THR A 278 1.89 -1.15 -2.67
C THR A 278 3.21 -1.90 -2.70
N VAL A 279 3.19 -3.23 -2.76
CA VAL A 279 4.43 -4.05 -2.74
C VAL A 279 5.32 -3.77 -3.96
N ARG A 280 4.74 -3.50 -5.13
CA ARG A 280 5.49 -3.08 -6.33
C ARG A 280 6.17 -1.73 -6.11
N GLY A 281 5.44 -0.77 -5.55
CA GLY A 281 5.98 0.55 -5.23
C GLY A 281 7.11 0.52 -4.23
N LEU A 282 6.94 -0.23 -3.14
CA LEU A 282 8.00 -0.47 -2.16
C LEU A 282 9.24 -1.05 -2.84
N ALA A 283 9.09 -2.02 -3.74
CA ALA A 283 10.21 -2.59 -4.48
C ALA A 283 10.89 -1.58 -5.42
N CYS A 284 10.13 -0.70 -6.08
CA CYS A 284 10.68 0.41 -6.86
C CYS A 284 11.49 1.41 -6.01
N LEU A 285 11.13 1.57 -4.74
CA LEU A 285 11.81 2.48 -3.81
C LEU A 285 13.09 1.87 -3.19
N LEU A 286 13.24 0.55 -3.18
CA LEU A 286 14.39 -0.15 -2.58
C LEU A 286 15.75 0.44 -2.99
N PRO A 287 16.06 0.67 -4.30
CA PRO A 287 17.36 1.19 -4.69
C PRO A 287 17.62 2.61 -4.17
N ALA A 288 16.57 3.45 -4.09
CA ALA A 288 16.69 4.82 -3.60
C ALA A 288 16.95 4.86 -2.09
N VAL A 289 16.24 4.02 -1.33
CA VAL A 289 16.43 3.90 0.12
C VAL A 289 17.80 3.32 0.46
N ALA A 290 18.25 2.28 -0.27
CA ALA A 290 19.57 1.71 -0.07
C ALA A 290 20.70 2.73 -0.29
N ARG A 291 20.62 3.55 -1.35
CA ARG A 291 21.57 4.64 -1.60
C ARG A 291 21.55 5.69 -0.50
N ARG A 292 20.36 6.11 -0.03
CA ARG A 292 20.25 7.10 1.06
C ARG A 292 20.85 6.57 2.35
N ALA A 293 20.58 5.32 2.71
CA ALA A 293 21.13 4.69 3.91
C ALA A 293 22.67 4.61 3.88
N ALA A 294 23.26 4.36 2.71
CA ALA A 294 24.73 4.34 2.56
C ALA A 294 25.40 5.73 2.72
N LEU A 295 24.63 6.81 2.63
CA LEU A 295 25.11 8.19 2.78
C LEU A 295 24.93 8.74 4.19
N LEU A 296 24.18 8.06 5.06
CA LEU A 296 23.96 8.49 6.43
C LEU A 296 25.05 7.94 7.36
N PRO A 297 25.59 8.75 8.28
CA PRO A 297 26.46 8.25 9.34
C PRO A 297 25.69 7.23 10.23
N ALA A 298 26.43 6.31 10.85
CA ALA A 298 25.84 5.15 11.55
C ALA A 298 24.96 5.52 12.76
N ASP A 299 25.07 6.75 13.27
CA ASP A 299 24.24 7.30 14.35
C ASP A 299 22.87 7.80 13.84
N GLU A 300 22.80 8.42 12.66
CA GLU A 300 21.55 8.92 12.02
C GLU A 300 20.70 7.81 11.37
N THR A 301 21.24 6.62 11.18
CA THR A 301 20.43 5.48 10.67
C THR A 301 19.31 5.07 11.62
N LYS A 302 19.44 5.39 12.92
CA LYS A 302 18.37 5.21 13.92
C LYS A 302 17.24 6.25 13.78
N ASP A 303 17.52 7.42 13.20
CA ASP A 303 16.52 8.48 13.02
C ASP A 303 15.65 8.23 11.79
N LEU A 304 16.12 7.50 10.77
CA LEU A 304 15.23 6.99 9.72
C LEU A 304 14.17 5.99 10.24
N ASP A 305 14.41 5.39 11.42
CA ASP A 305 13.48 4.49 12.09
C ASP A 305 12.55 5.24 13.08
N TYR A 306 12.77 6.55 13.33
CA TYR A 306 12.12 7.30 14.41
C TYR A 306 11.55 8.68 14.04
N ASP A 307 11.95 9.28 12.92
CA ASP A 307 11.77 10.71 12.70
C ASP A 307 10.46 11.07 11.96
N HIS A 308 9.36 10.83 12.66
CA HIS A 308 8.13 11.63 12.56
C HIS A 308 7.65 11.97 13.99
N GLN A 309 8.50 12.70 14.72
CA GLN A 309 8.17 13.33 16.01
C GLN A 309 7.10 14.41 15.90
#